data_AF-A0A7W3QMG6-F1
#
_entry.id   AF-A0A7W3QMG6-F1
#
_cell.length_a   1.000
_cell.length_b   1.000
_cell.length_c   1.000
_cell.angle_alpha   90.00
_cell.angle_beta   90.00
_cell.angle_gamma   90.00
#
_symmetry.space_group_name_H-M   'P 1'
#
loop_
_entity.id
_entity.type
_entity.pdbx_description
1 polymer ?
#
loop_
_entity_poly.entity_id
_entity_poly.type
_entity_poly.pdbx_seq_one_letter_code
_entity_poly.pdbx_strand_id
1 'polypeptide(L)'
;MDEPFDSSDDGYVSIGPREYLDRLLAEYGLTEDEARDAVRVRPAPYGMQEYLVHASMLRSQGEFPCAGDAEALEFCREVAEALAADLGVTREEAVAQVNRHWSDNGPDPKPRVWIVGLEIAYHELPEYWAERIREQGDAPAPRASF
;
A
#
# COMPACT_ATOMS: atom_id res chain seq x y z
N MET A 1 -27.56 12.76 -7.60
CA MET A 1 -27.74 11.30 -7.66
C MET A 1 -26.39 10.74 -7.26
N ASP A 2 -26.26 10.41 -5.98
CA ASP A 2 -25.07 9.77 -5.42
C ASP A 2 -25.22 8.28 -5.67
N GLU A 3 -24.50 7.75 -6.66
CA GLU A 3 -24.37 6.32 -6.84
C GLU A 3 -23.47 5.77 -5.72
N PRO A 4 -23.85 4.65 -5.08
CA PRO A 4 -23.04 4.04 -4.05
C PRO A 4 -21.71 3.58 -4.68
N PHE A 5 -20.60 4.04 -4.11
CA PHE A 5 -19.26 3.56 -4.44
C PHE A 5 -19.19 2.05 -4.15
N ASP A 6 -19.35 1.25 -5.21
CA ASP A 6 -19.14 -0.19 -5.17
C ASP A 6 -17.68 -0.45 -4.78
N SER A 7 -17.48 -0.75 -3.50
CA SER A 7 -16.16 -0.94 -2.88
C SER A 7 -15.61 -2.34 -3.14
N SER A 8 -15.82 -2.87 -4.35
CA SER A 8 -15.38 -4.20 -4.77
C SER A 8 -14.80 -4.14 -6.18
N ASP A 9 -13.85 -3.25 -6.42
CA ASP A 9 -13.01 -3.32 -7.61
C ASP A 9 -12.03 -4.50 -7.41
N ASP A 10 -12.54 -5.71 -7.67
CA ASP A 10 -11.93 -7.03 -7.43
C ASP A 10 -10.49 -7.07 -7.99
N GLY A 11 -9.53 -6.77 -7.11
CA GLY A 11 -8.11 -6.78 -7.44
C GLY A 11 -7.52 -5.48 -7.97
N TYR A 12 -8.20 -4.35 -8.05
CA TYR A 12 -7.60 -3.07 -8.50
C TYR A 12 -7.09 -2.21 -7.34
N VAL A 13 -5.90 -1.64 -7.53
CA VAL A 13 -5.18 -0.80 -6.57
C VAL A 13 -5.07 0.60 -7.14
N SER A 14 -5.45 1.61 -6.36
CA SER A 14 -5.22 3.01 -6.76
C SER A 14 -3.73 3.30 -6.77
N ILE A 15 -3.28 3.99 -7.82
CA ILE A 15 -1.93 4.49 -7.96
C ILE A 15 -1.91 6.02 -8.14
N GLY A 16 -3.04 6.71 -7.96
CA GLY A 16 -3.12 8.17 -8.04
C GLY A 16 -3.12 8.78 -9.46
N PRO A 17 -2.64 10.02 -9.64
CA PRO A 17 -2.62 10.72 -10.94
C PRO A 17 -1.77 10.03 -12.01
N ARG A 18 -1.91 10.52 -13.25
CA ARG A 18 -1.28 9.96 -14.45
C ARG A 18 0.24 9.79 -14.34
N GLU A 19 0.92 10.73 -13.68
CA GLU A 19 2.37 10.70 -13.51
C GLU A 19 2.88 9.44 -12.81
N TYR A 20 2.09 8.90 -11.88
CA TYR A 20 2.42 7.67 -11.16
C TYR A 20 2.20 6.43 -12.03
N LEU A 21 1.20 6.45 -12.92
CA LEU A 21 1.05 5.40 -13.93
C LEU A 21 2.26 5.37 -14.87
N ASP A 22 2.66 6.52 -15.40
CA ASP A 22 3.78 6.61 -16.34
C ASP A 22 5.08 6.07 -15.71
N ARG A 23 5.31 6.40 -14.44
CA ARG A 23 6.46 5.89 -13.68
C ARG A 23 6.38 4.39 -13.44
N LEU A 24 5.21 3.86 -13.04
CA LEU A 24 5.03 2.42 -12.81
C LEU A 24 5.27 1.62 -14.10
N LEU A 25 4.71 2.09 -15.22
CA LEU A 25 4.91 1.48 -16.53
C LEU A 25 6.40 1.49 -16.92
N ALA A 26 7.08 2.61 -16.70
CA ALA A 26 8.52 2.71 -16.96
C ALA A 26 9.34 1.76 -16.08
N GLU A 27 9.01 1.63 -14.79
CA GLU A 27 9.68 0.71 -13.86
C GLU A 27 9.54 -0.75 -14.31
N TYR A 28 8.35 -1.13 -14.76
CA TYR A 28 8.09 -2.50 -15.22
C TYR A 28 8.47 -2.75 -16.67
N GLY A 29 8.92 -1.73 -17.40
CA GLY A 29 9.26 -1.82 -18.82
C GLY A 29 8.05 -2.16 -19.69
N LEU A 30 6.86 -1.66 -19.32
CA LEU A 30 5.59 -1.89 -20.01
C LEU A 30 5.16 -0.65 -20.79
N THR A 31 4.46 -0.87 -21.89
CA THR A 31 3.70 0.15 -22.60
C THR A 31 2.24 0.20 -22.11
N GLU A 32 1.54 1.30 -22.39
CA GLU A 32 0.11 1.40 -22.08
C GLU A 32 -0.74 0.37 -22.82
N ASP A 33 -0.39 0.06 -24.07
CA ASP A 33 -1.08 -0.97 -24.85
C ASP A 33 -0.97 -2.35 -24.19
N GLU A 34 0.19 -2.69 -23.64
CA GLU A 34 0.41 -3.95 -22.92
C GLU A 34 -0.33 -4.00 -21.57
N ALA A 35 -0.54 -2.84 -20.95
CA ALA A 35 -1.21 -2.70 -19.66
C ALA A 35 -2.72 -2.42 -19.75
N ARG A 36 -3.26 -2.19 -20.96
CA ARG A 36 -4.63 -1.65 -21.17
C ARG A 36 -5.71 -2.42 -20.43
N ASP A 37 -5.65 -3.75 -20.43
CA ASP A 37 -6.68 -4.60 -19.80
C ASP A 37 -6.57 -4.66 -18.28
N ALA A 38 -5.47 -4.14 -17.72
CA ALA A 38 -5.16 -4.13 -16.31
C ALA A 38 -5.05 -2.71 -15.72
N VAL A 39 -5.37 -1.67 -16.51
CA VAL A 39 -5.43 -0.27 -16.08
C VAL A 39 -6.88 0.23 -16.17
N ARG A 40 -7.37 0.83 -15.10
CA ARG A 40 -8.66 1.53 -15.05
C ARG A 40 -8.45 3.00 -14.70
N VAL A 41 -9.42 3.83 -15.08
CA VAL A 41 -9.44 5.26 -14.74
C VAL A 41 -10.78 5.55 -14.09
N ARG A 42 -10.77 6.25 -12.96
CA ARG A 42 -12.00 6.75 -12.33
C ARG A 42 -11.91 8.26 -12.06
N PRO A 43 -13.06 8.95 -11.99
CA PRO A 43 -13.09 10.33 -11.53
C PRO A 43 -12.62 10.44 -10.06
N ALA A 44 -11.85 11.47 -9.76
CA ALA A 44 -11.40 11.86 -8.43
C ALA A 44 -11.89 13.28 -8.08
N PRO A 45 -11.84 13.71 -6.81
CA PRO A 45 -12.23 15.05 -6.39
C PRO A 45 -11.58 16.16 -7.22
N TYR A 46 -12.25 17.32 -7.29
CA TYR A 46 -11.77 18.51 -8.01
C TYR A 46 -11.55 18.31 -9.53
N GLY A 47 -12.24 17.35 -10.13
CA GLY A 47 -12.14 17.08 -11.57
C GLY A 47 -10.86 16.36 -11.98
N MET A 48 -10.14 15.79 -11.02
CA MET A 48 -8.94 14.99 -11.28
C MET A 48 -9.33 13.59 -11.77
N GLN A 49 -8.37 12.92 -12.42
CA GLN A 49 -8.46 11.51 -12.76
C GLN A 49 -7.52 10.72 -11.89
N GLU A 50 -8.01 9.59 -11.37
CA GLU A 50 -7.22 8.63 -10.63
C GLU A 50 -7.11 7.34 -11.44
N TYR A 51 -5.89 6.84 -11.54
CA TYR A 51 -5.55 5.60 -12.24
C TYR A 51 -5.50 4.46 -11.22
N LEU A 52 -6.02 3.31 -11.64
CA LEU A 52 -5.98 2.08 -10.88
C LEU A 52 -5.30 1.00 -11.73
N VAL A 53 -4.53 0.15 -11.08
CA VAL A 53 -3.88 -1.01 -11.72
C VAL A 53 -4.32 -2.30 -11.06
N HIS A 54 -4.48 -3.34 -11.84
CA HIS A 54 -4.80 -4.66 -11.29
C HIS A 54 -3.59 -5.21 -10.52
N ALA A 55 -3.85 -5.78 -9.34
CA ALA A 55 -2.85 -6.27 -8.40
C ALA A 55 -1.96 -7.38 -8.99
N SER A 56 -2.42 -8.08 -10.04
CA SER A 56 -1.60 -9.08 -10.74
C SER A 56 -0.44 -8.47 -11.54
N MET A 57 -0.49 -7.17 -11.85
CA MET A 57 0.63 -6.47 -12.47
C MET A 57 1.75 -6.16 -11.47
N LEU A 58 1.39 -6.04 -10.19
CA LEU A 58 2.29 -5.56 -9.15
C LEU A 58 3.26 -6.67 -8.72
N ARG A 59 4.50 -6.25 -8.45
CA ARG A 59 5.57 -7.14 -7.98
C ARG A 59 6.04 -6.68 -6.62
N SER A 60 6.10 -7.59 -5.66
CA SER A 60 6.70 -7.30 -4.36
C SER A 60 8.17 -6.91 -4.51
N GLN A 61 8.58 -5.85 -3.82
CA GLN A 61 9.92 -5.31 -3.86
C GLN A 61 10.64 -5.50 -2.52
N GLY A 62 11.91 -5.94 -2.58
CA GLY A 62 12.79 -6.05 -1.41
C GLY A 62 12.22 -6.88 -0.26
N GLU A 63 12.39 -6.37 0.96
CA GLU A 63 11.96 -7.00 2.21
C GLU A 63 10.47 -6.77 2.58
N PHE A 64 9.71 -6.07 1.72
CA PHE A 64 8.32 -5.68 1.95
C PHE A 64 7.38 -6.24 0.88
N PRO A 65 6.60 -7.30 1.16
CA PRO A 65 5.65 -7.84 0.19
C PRO A 65 4.54 -6.88 -0.27
N CYS A 66 4.29 -5.83 0.50
CA CYS A 66 3.33 -4.75 0.22
C CYS A 66 3.88 -3.66 -0.71
N ALA A 67 5.21 -3.55 -0.85
CA ALA A 67 5.83 -2.59 -1.75
C ALA A 67 5.71 -3.11 -3.19
N GLY A 68 4.89 -2.46 -4.01
CA GLY A 68 4.73 -2.84 -5.41
C GLY A 68 5.72 -2.13 -6.35
N ASP A 69 6.27 -0.98 -5.98
CA ASP A 69 7.25 -0.27 -6.79
C ASP A 69 8.46 0.14 -5.93
N ALA A 70 9.50 0.70 -6.56
CA ALA A 70 10.73 1.08 -5.87
C ALA A 70 10.51 2.22 -4.86
N GLU A 71 9.55 3.11 -5.10
CA GLU A 71 9.27 4.23 -4.21
C GLU A 71 8.52 3.77 -2.95
N ALA A 72 7.55 2.85 -3.13
CA ALA A 72 6.88 2.13 -2.06
C ALA A 72 7.86 1.39 -1.16
N LEU A 73 8.90 0.80 -1.75
CA LEU A 73 9.96 0.12 -1.01
C LEU A 73 10.72 1.10 -0.11
N GLU A 74 11.14 2.24 -0.64
CA GLU A 74 11.84 3.25 0.14
C GLU A 74 10.95 3.82 1.25
N PHE A 75 9.68 4.09 0.96
CA PHE A 75 8.72 4.52 1.97
C PHE A 75 8.56 3.49 3.10
N CYS A 76 8.43 2.20 2.77
CA CYS A 76 8.35 1.15 3.78
C CYS A 76 9.63 1.07 4.64
N ARG A 77 10.81 1.35 4.06
CA ARG A 77 12.06 1.43 4.80
C ARG A 77 12.06 2.61 5.76
N GLU A 78 11.63 3.79 5.34
CA GLU A 78 11.53 4.97 6.21
C GLU A 78 10.59 4.73 7.39
N VAL A 79 9.43 4.10 7.15
CA VAL A 79 8.50 3.70 8.23
C VAL A 79 9.15 2.72 9.19
N ALA A 80 9.88 1.71 8.68
CA ALA A 80 10.56 0.74 9.52
C ALA A 80 11.70 1.37 10.35
N GLU A 81 12.46 2.32 9.79
CA GLU A 81 13.49 3.06 10.53
C GLU A 81 12.88 3.93 11.63
N ALA A 82 11.79 4.65 11.34
CA ALA A 82 11.07 5.45 12.34
C ALA A 82 10.54 4.56 13.48
N LEU A 83 9.95 3.41 13.15
CA LEU A 83 9.46 2.45 14.13
C LEU A 83 10.58 1.83 14.98
N ALA A 84 11.72 1.51 14.36
CA ALA A 84 12.89 0.98 15.06
C ALA A 84 13.46 2.00 16.06
N ALA A 85 13.57 3.27 15.64
CA ALA A 85 14.04 4.36 16.49
C ALA A 85 13.10 4.61 17.68
N ASP A 86 11.79 4.63 17.44
CA ASP A 86 10.79 4.92 18.46
C ASP A 86 10.65 3.80 19.50
N LEU A 87 10.72 2.54 19.08
CA LEU A 87 10.57 1.38 19.95
C LEU A 87 11.90 0.89 20.55
N GLY A 88 13.04 1.35 20.03
CA GLY A 88 14.36 0.84 20.39
C GLY A 88 14.55 -0.63 20.00
N VAL A 89 13.91 -1.07 18.91
CA VAL A 89 13.99 -2.44 18.38
C VAL A 89 14.94 -2.52 17.18
N THR A 90 15.26 -3.74 16.76
CA THR A 90 16.07 -3.94 15.55
C THR A 90 15.28 -3.60 14.29
N ARG A 91 16.00 -3.26 13.21
CA ARG A 91 15.42 -3.05 11.87
C ARG A 91 14.62 -4.28 11.40
N GLU A 92 15.09 -5.49 11.69
CA GLU A 92 14.38 -6.73 11.33
C GLU A 92 13.01 -6.84 12.05
N GLU A 93 12.97 -6.51 13.35
CA GLU A 93 11.73 -6.50 14.12
C GLU A 93 10.75 -5.43 13.63
N ALA A 94 11.25 -4.26 13.24
CA ALA A 94 10.44 -3.20 12.66
C ALA A 94 9.87 -3.60 11.29
N VAL A 95 10.68 -4.18 10.40
CA VAL A 95 10.23 -4.73 9.10
C VAL A 95 9.15 -5.78 9.32
N ALA A 96 9.32 -6.67 10.29
CA ALA A 96 8.31 -7.67 10.61
C ALA A 96 6.99 -7.05 11.08
N GLN A 97 7.02 -5.93 11.82
CA GLN A 97 5.81 -5.19 12.22
C GLN A 97 5.11 -4.54 11.04
N VAL A 98 5.87 -3.87 10.17
CA VAL A 98 5.35 -3.27 8.94
C VAL A 98 4.68 -4.33 8.04
N ASN A 99 5.37 -5.46 7.84
CA ASN A 99 4.83 -6.58 7.08
C ASN A 99 3.59 -7.18 7.75
N ARG A 100 3.55 -7.26 9.08
CA ARG A 100 2.34 -7.69 9.79
C ARG A 100 1.16 -6.74 9.60
N HIS A 101 1.41 -5.45 9.48
CA HIS A 101 0.36 -4.46 9.29
C HIS A 101 -0.24 -4.50 7.89
N TRP A 102 0.60 -4.60 6.85
CA TRP A 102 0.15 -4.46 5.45
C TRP A 102 0.07 -5.76 4.64
N SER A 103 0.76 -6.82 5.07
CA SER A 103 0.88 -8.07 4.30
C SER A 103 0.43 -9.32 5.06
N ASP A 104 0.46 -9.31 6.39
CA ASP A 104 -0.04 -10.41 7.20
C ASP A 104 -1.53 -10.22 7.50
N ASN A 105 -2.29 -11.25 7.23
CA ASN A 105 -3.75 -11.19 7.28
C ASN A 105 -4.30 -11.73 8.60
N GLY A 106 -3.44 -12.20 9.51
CA GLY A 106 -3.92 -12.92 10.70
C GLY A 106 -4.76 -14.14 10.30
N PRO A 107 -5.69 -14.62 11.14
CA PRO A 107 -6.50 -15.79 10.84
C PRO A 107 -7.56 -15.55 9.75
N ASP A 108 -7.90 -14.30 9.46
CA ASP A 108 -8.88 -13.94 8.44
C ASP A 108 -8.19 -13.64 7.11
N PRO A 109 -8.65 -14.16 5.96
CA PRO A 109 -8.05 -13.85 4.67
C PRO A 109 -8.43 -12.43 4.24
N LYS A 110 -7.78 -11.42 4.81
CA LYS A 110 -7.79 -10.07 4.26
C LYS A 110 -6.90 -10.02 3.01
N PRO A 111 -7.22 -9.15 2.04
CA PRO A 111 -6.29 -8.89 0.95
C PRO A 111 -5.11 -8.08 1.48
N ARG A 112 -3.90 -8.44 1.03
CA ARG A 112 -2.70 -7.62 1.21
C ARG A 112 -2.96 -6.20 0.71
N VAL A 113 -2.47 -5.20 1.45
CA VAL A 113 -2.44 -3.80 1.03
C VAL A 113 -1.20 -3.58 0.15
N TRP A 114 -1.42 -2.96 -1.01
CA TRP A 114 -0.35 -2.55 -1.92
C TRP A 114 -0.09 -1.05 -1.74
N ILE A 115 1.19 -0.68 -1.60
CA ILE A 115 1.62 0.67 -1.24
C ILE A 115 2.13 1.41 -2.48
N VAL A 116 1.44 1.26 -3.61
CA VAL A 116 1.91 1.70 -4.95
C VAL A 116 1.33 3.05 -5.31
N GLY A 117 2.15 3.96 -5.86
CA GLY A 117 1.68 5.27 -6.35
C GLY A 117 0.92 6.11 -5.31
N LEU A 118 1.21 5.92 -4.04
CA LEU A 118 0.28 6.24 -2.97
C LEU A 118 0.13 7.74 -2.68
N GLU A 119 -0.97 8.30 -3.14
CA GLU A 119 -1.51 9.53 -2.57
C GLU A 119 -1.76 9.41 -1.03
N ILE A 120 -2.03 8.20 -0.52
CA ILE A 120 -2.21 7.93 0.94
C ILE A 120 -0.90 7.92 1.74
N ALA A 121 0.25 7.71 1.08
CA ALA A 121 1.60 7.79 1.66
C ALA A 121 2.23 9.18 1.44
N TYR A 122 1.75 9.96 0.46
CA TYR A 122 2.22 11.33 0.23
C TYR A 122 1.50 12.40 1.05
N HIS A 123 0.34 12.11 1.63
CA HIS A 123 -0.33 13.02 2.56
C HIS A 123 0.17 12.91 4.00
N GLU A 124 0.71 11.75 4.40
CA GLU A 124 1.11 11.47 5.78
C GLU A 124 2.56 11.00 5.83
N LEU A 125 3.30 11.45 6.86
CA LEU A 125 4.73 11.16 6.97
C LEU A 125 5.00 9.70 7.39
N PRO A 126 6.19 9.15 7.12
CA PRO A 126 6.58 7.82 7.61
C PRO A 126 6.38 7.65 9.13
N GLU A 127 6.61 8.70 9.91
CA GLU A 127 6.42 8.70 11.37
C GLU A 127 4.95 8.54 11.77
N TYR A 128 4.02 9.11 11.01
CA TYR A 128 2.59 8.91 11.23
C TYR A 128 2.23 7.43 11.12
N TRP A 129 2.73 6.76 10.08
CA TRP A 129 2.49 5.33 9.89
C TRP A 129 3.18 4.47 10.93
N ALA A 130 4.41 4.82 11.35
CA ALA A 130 5.09 4.15 12.44
C ALA A 130 4.27 4.20 13.73
N GLU A 131 3.69 5.35 14.07
CA GLU A 131 2.79 5.49 15.23
C GLU A 131 1.56 4.57 15.12
N ARG A 132 0.89 4.55 13.97
CA ARG A 132 -0.31 3.70 13.75
C ARG A 132 0.01 2.21 13.85
N ILE A 133 1.15 1.79 13.31
CA ILE A 133 1.61 0.40 13.38
C ILE A 133 1.92 0.01 14.82
N ARG A 134 2.57 0.90 15.59
CA ARG A 134 2.80 0.70 17.03
C ARG A 134 1.50 0.55 17.81
N GLU A 135 0.53 1.45 17.60
CA GLU A 135 -0.78 1.40 18.27
C GLU A 135 -1.50 0.06 18.03
N GLN A 136 -1.38 -0.49 16.81
CA GLN A 136 -1.93 -1.81 16.49
C GLN A 136 -1.19 -2.95 17.20
N GLY A 137 0.12 -2.83 17.38
CA GLY A 137 0.94 -3.79 18.14
C GLY A 137 0.63 -3.80 19.64
N ASP A 138 0.23 -2.64 20.19
CA ASP A 138 -0.16 -2.47 21.59
C ASP A 138 -1.63 -2.83 21.88
N ALA A 139 -2.45 -2.99 20.83
CA ALA A 139 -3.85 -3.35 21.00
C ALA A 139 -3.97 -4.75 21.65
N PRO A 140 -4.73 -4.90 22.76
CA PRO A 140 -4.89 -6.20 23.40
C PRO A 140 -5.55 -7.17 22.43
N ALA A 141 -4.97 -8.36 22.29
CA ALA A 141 -5.54 -9.43 21.47
C ALA A 141 -7.04 -9.61 21.80
N PRO A 142 -7.92 -9.74 20.79
CA PRO A 142 -9.34 -9.92 21.05
C PRO A 142 -9.51 -11.13 21.96
N ARG A 143 -10.13 -10.91 23.13
CA ARG A 143 -10.43 -12.00 24.07
C ARG A 143 -11.26 -13.02 23.31
N ALA A 144 -10.70 -14.21 23.11
CA ALA A 144 -11.43 -15.34 22.55
C ALA A 144 -12.67 -15.57 23.42
N SER A 145 -13.84 -15.26 22.88
CA SER A 145 -15.10 -15.72 23.44
C SER A 145 -15.19 -17.20 23.12
N PHE A 146 -15.03 -18.02 24.17
CA PHE A 146 -15.27 -19.47 24.13
C PHE A 146 -16.76 -19.77 23.99
#